data_AF-J7XYX4-F1
#
_entry.id   AF-J7XYX4-F1
#
_cell.length_a   1.000
_cell.length_b   1.000
_cell.length_c   1.000
_cell.angle_alpha   90.00
_cell.angle_beta   90.00
_cell.angle_gamma   90.00
#
_symmetry.space_group_name_H-M   'P 1'
#
loop_
_entity.id
_entity.type
_entity.pdbx_description
1 polymer ?
#
loop_
_entity_poly.entity_id
_entity_poly.type
_entity_poly.pdbx_seq_one_letter_code
_entity_poly.pdbx_strand_id
1 'polypeptide(L)' 'MTSKKAPIVLAIERDEKGNLSTWCQYCRKFHHHGTGEGHRDAHCFEEDSPYIRTGYVLKKMKLSGREVITKSEPK' A
#
# COMPACT_ATOMS: atom_id res chain seq x y z
N MET A 1 -24.59 -2.12 -13.44
CA MET A 1 -23.54 -1.31 -12.77
C MET A 1 -22.35 -2.23 -12.53
N THR A 2 -21.22 -1.98 -13.19
CA THR A 2 -20.00 -2.77 -12.97
C THR A 2 -19.45 -2.44 -11.58
N SER A 3 -19.55 -3.37 -10.63
CA SER A 3 -18.94 -3.21 -9.31
C SER A 3 -17.43 -3.05 -9.49
N LYS A 4 -16.92 -1.82 -9.34
CA LYS A 4 -15.48 -1.56 -9.37
C LYS A 4 -14.85 -2.27 -8.17
N LYS A 5 -13.96 -3.22 -8.43
CA LYS A 5 -13.21 -3.91 -7.37
C LYS A 5 -12.31 -2.90 -6.65
N ALA A 6 -12.25 -3.00 -5.32
CA ALA A 6 -11.36 -2.17 -4.51
C ALA A 6 -9.90 -2.37 -4.95
N PRO A 7 -9.10 -1.29 -5.08
CA PRO A 7 -7.68 -1.39 -5.42
C PRO A 7 -6.89 -2.25 -4.42
N ILE A 8 -5.86 -2.96 -4.89
CA ILE A 8 -4.89 -3.63 -4.03
C ILE A 8 -3.78 -2.64 -3.69
N VAL A 9 -3.47 -2.51 -2.41
CA VAL A 9 -2.41 -1.66 -1.90
C VAL A 9 -1.38 -2.55 -1.20
N LEU A 10 -0.14 -2.49 -1.68
CA LEU A 10 0.95 -3.29 -1.14
C LEU A 10 1.50 -2.67 0.14
N ALA A 11 1.87 -3.53 1.08
CA ALA A 11 2.48 -3.17 2.36
C ALA A 11 3.77 -3.96 2.60
N ILE A 12 4.72 -3.30 3.26
CA ILE A 12 5.92 -3.91 3.81
C ILE A 12 5.77 -4.08 5.31
N GLU A 13 6.43 -5.09 5.88
CA GLU A 13 6.58 -5.19 7.33
C GLU A 13 7.56 -4.10 7.81
N ARG A 14 7.19 -3.39 8.88
CA ARG A 14 7.92 -2.22 9.38
C ARG A 14 8.64 -2.46 10.71
N ASP A 15 8.33 -3.55 11.38
CA ASP A 15 8.92 -3.93 12.67
C ASP A 15 8.84 -5.44 12.90
N GLU A 16 9.55 -5.93 13.91
CA GLU A 16 9.63 -7.36 14.28
C GLU A 16 8.27 -7.94 14.71
N LYS A 17 7.29 -7.09 15.04
CA LYS A 17 5.91 -7.51 15.35
C LYS A 17 5.11 -7.78 14.08
N GLY A 18 5.68 -7.54 12.89
CA GLY A 18 5.03 -7.73 11.59
C GLY A 18 4.00 -6.67 11.27
N ASN A 19 4.06 -5.49 11.92
CA ASN A 19 3.16 -4.40 11.58
C ASN A 19 3.47 -3.89 10.17
N LEU A 20 2.47 -3.30 9.52
CA LEU A 20 2.54 -2.96 8.11
C LEU A 20 2.68 -1.46 7.87
N SER A 21 3.46 -1.10 6.86
CA SER A 21 3.51 0.24 6.28
C SER A 21 3.17 0.18 4.80
N THR A 22 2.34 1.13 4.36
CA THR A 22 2.04 1.30 2.93
C THR A 22 2.22 2.75 2.51
N TRP A 23 2.81 2.97 1.33
CA TRP A 23 2.91 4.29 0.74
C TRP A 23 1.60 4.64 0.02
N CYS A 24 1.00 5.77 0.38
CA CYS A 24 -0.15 6.30 -0.37
C CYS A 24 0.32 7.43 -1.30
N GLN A 25 0.16 7.24 -2.61
CA GLN A 25 0.53 8.25 -3.62
C GLN A 25 -0.30 9.53 -3.52
N TYR A 26 -1.53 9.45 -3.01
CA TYR A 26 -2.42 10.59 -2.84
C TYR A 26 -2.07 11.40 -1.60
N CYS A 27 -1.89 10.71 -0.45
CA CYS A 27 -1.50 11.38 0.79
C CYS A 27 -0.01 11.76 0.85
N ARG A 28 0.80 11.23 -0.07
CA ARG A 28 2.27 11.39 -0.14
C ARG A 28 2.97 11.09 1.19
N LYS A 29 2.52 10.04 1.88
CA LYS A 29 3.08 9.58 3.16
C LYS A 29 2.89 8.07 3.35
N PHE A 30 3.63 7.52 4.31
CA PHE A 30 3.39 6.17 4.80
C PHE A 30 2.19 6.15 5.76
N HIS A 31 1.31 5.17 5.55
CA HIS A 31 0.23 4.80 6.47
C HIS A 31 0.61 3.51 7.20
N HIS A 32 0.37 3.48 8.50
CA HIS A 32 0.73 2.36 9.36
C HIS A 32 -0.51 1.56 9.76
N HIS A 33 -0.37 0.24 9.74
CA HIS A 33 -1.40 -0.71 10.12
C HIS A 33 -0.81 -1.77 11.07
N GLY A 34 -1.70 -2.51 11.74
CA GLY A 34 -1.33 -3.76 12.40
C GLY A 34 -0.94 -4.85 11.40
N THR A 35 -0.83 -6.09 11.87
CA THR A 35 -0.29 -7.23 11.11
C THR A 35 -1.22 -7.78 10.02
N GLY A 36 -2.51 -7.43 10.07
CA GLY A 36 -3.55 -8.03 9.21
C GLY A 36 -3.63 -7.46 7.80
N GLU A 37 -3.77 -8.34 6.82
CA GLU A 37 -4.22 -8.02 5.46
C GLU A 37 -5.75 -7.82 5.40
N GLY A 38 -6.27 -7.33 4.27
CA GLY A 38 -7.72 -7.27 4.02
C GLY A 38 -8.23 -5.90 3.63
N HIS A 39 -9.56 -5.79 3.48
CA HIS A 39 -10.23 -4.55 3.09
C HIS A 39 -10.16 -3.50 4.20
N ARG A 40 -9.91 -2.25 3.82
CA ARG A 40 -9.77 -1.09 4.70
C ARG A 40 -10.57 0.08 4.14
N ASP A 41 -11.24 0.79 5.03
CA ASP A 41 -11.76 2.11 4.72
C ASP A 41 -10.61 3.09 4.50
N ALA A 42 -10.81 4.00 3.56
CA ALA A 42 -9.81 5.01 3.23
C ALA A 42 -10.16 6.36 3.83
N HIS A 43 -9.17 7.01 4.43
CA HIS A 43 -9.25 8.37 4.93
C HIS A 43 -8.33 9.31 4.15
N CYS A 44 -8.21 9.08 2.83
CA CYS A 44 -7.48 10.00 1.97
C CYS A 44 -8.20 11.35 1.95
N PHE A 45 -7.45 12.46 1.83
CA PHE A 45 -8.03 13.80 1.70
C PHE A 45 -8.18 14.23 0.23
N GLU A 46 -7.52 13.54 -0.69
CA GLU A 46 -7.65 13.77 -2.14
C GLU A 46 -8.93 13.13 -2.67
N GLU A 47 -9.88 13.94 -3.12
CA GLU A 47 -11.20 13.50 -3.60
C GLU A 47 -11.13 12.60 -4.84
N ASP A 48 -10.11 12.80 -5.67
CA ASP A 48 -9.86 11.98 -6.86
C ASP A 48 -9.26 10.60 -6.53
N SER A 49 -8.89 10.36 -5.27
CA SER A 49 -8.37 9.06 -4.86
C SER A 49 -9.45 7.97 -5.06
N PRO A 50 -9.14 6.88 -5.79
CA PRO A 50 -10.05 5.75 -5.91
C PRO A 50 -10.32 5.08 -4.56
N TYR A 51 -9.45 5.31 -3.57
CA TYR A 51 -9.58 4.75 -2.24
C TYR A 51 -10.77 5.35 -1.49
N ILE A 52 -11.05 6.65 -1.62
CA ILE A 52 -12.16 7.32 -0.88
C ILE A 52 -13.53 6.68 -1.20
N ARG A 53 -13.70 6.19 -2.44
CA ARG A 53 -14.98 5.63 -2.91
C ARG A 53 -15.14 4.14 -2.63
N THR A 54 -14.05 3.40 -2.51
CA THR A 54 -14.09 1.92 -2.52
C THR A 54 -13.31 1.27 -1.38
N GLY A 55 -12.62 2.08 -0.57
CA GLY A 55 -11.54 1.58 0.28
C GLY A 55 -10.40 1.00 -0.55
N TYR A 56 -9.67 0.07 0.06
CA TYR A 56 -8.63 -0.71 -0.62
C TYR A 56 -8.42 -2.04 0.09
N VAL A 57 -7.81 -3.00 -0.59
CA VAL A 57 -7.36 -4.26 0.00
C VAL A 57 -5.87 -4.17 0.29
N LEU A 58 -5.51 -4.14 1.57
CA LEU A 58 -4.13 -4.17 2.03
C LEU A 58 -3.56 -5.58 1.87
N LYS A 59 -2.40 -5.70 1.22
CA LYS A 59 -1.72 -6.98 0.99
C LYS A 59 -0.22 -6.86 1.25
N LYS A 60 0.35 -7.79 2.01
CA LYS A 60 1.78 -7.89 2.24
C LYS A 60 2.50 -8.18 0.93
N MET A 61 3.58 -7.45 0.70
CA MET A 61 4.44 -7.68 -0.44
C MET A 61 5.27 -8.95 -0.20
N LYS A 62 5.18 -9.91 -1.12
CA LYS A 62 6.08 -11.07 -1.13
C LYS A 62 7.29 -10.72 -1.98
N LEU A 63 8.40 -10.38 -1.35
CA LEU A 63 9.68 -10.25 -2.03
C LEU A 63 10.18 -11.64 -2.39
N SER A 64 10.43 -11.90 -3.67
CA SER A 64 10.91 -13.20 -4.18
C SER A 64 12.40 -13.44 -3.92
N GLY A 65 13.00 -12.74 -2.95
CA GLY A 65 14.43 -12.82 -2.63
C GLY A 65 15.35 -12.19 -3.69
N ARG A 66 14.81 -11.48 -4.70
CA ARG A 66 15.62 -10.71 -5.65
C ARG A 66 15.93 -9.34 -5.07
N GLU A 67 17.22 -9.04 -4.88
CA GLU A 67 17.65 -7.69 -4.51
C GLU A 67 17.32 -6.71 -5.63
N VAL A 68 16.67 -5.60 -5.27
CA VAL A 68 16.45 -4.48 -6.19
C VAL A 68 17.73 -3.64 -6.20
N ILE A 69 18.64 -3.97 -7.10
CA ILE A 69 19.84 -3.16 -7.34
C ILE A 69 19.39 -1.92 -8.12
N THR A 70 19.42 -0.76 -7.48
CA THR A 70 19.23 0.50 -8.20
C THR A 70 20.36 0.65 -9.21
N LYS A 71 20.05 0.76 -10.50
CA LYS A 71 21.04 1.24 -11.48
C LYS A 71 21.27 2.71 -11.17
N SER A 72 22.22 3.03 -10.30
CA SER A 72 22.83 4.35 -10.31
C SER A 72 23.45 4.53 -11.69
N GLU A 73 23.04 5.56 -12.42
CA GLU A 73 23.74 5.94 -13.64
C GLU A 73 25.20 6.24 -13.29
N PRO A 74 26.17 5.71 -14.05
CA PRO A 74 27.57 6.10 -13.85
C PRO A 74 27.68 7.60 -14.15
N LYS A 75 28.36 8.30 -13.23
CA LYS A 75 28.74 9.71 -13.33
C LYS A 75 29.62 9.97 -14.54
#